data_AF-A0A7V5U4Q3-F1
#
_entry.id   AF-A0A7V5U4Q3-F1
#
_cell.length_a   1.000
_cell.length_b   1.000
_cell.length_c   1.000
_cell.angle_alpha   90.00
_cell.angle_beta   90.00
_cell.angle_gamma   90.00
#
_symmetry.space_group_name_H-M   'P 1'
#
loop_
_entity.id
_entity.type
_entity.pdbx_description
1 polymer ?
#
loop_
_entity_poly.entity_id
_entity_poly.type
_entity_poly.pdbx_seq_one_letter_code
_entity_poly.pdbx_strand_id
1 'polypeptide(L)'
;MSSDFINYTFGKLIEDIRRVVYAGVSGMVNEIIEKKFAEIERIKERLEEIERILREQKGLVTTSEGMKEEGNIKVEEKTVDKGRCLVEGCDKPVLSRGYCKNHYYQMKRKGLLGNLDRKGAEKPCAFEGCNKPAISKGLCKNHYY
;
A
#
# COMPACT_ATOMS: atom_id res chain seq x y z
N MET A 1 39.53 46.09 -11.48
CA MET A 1 39.25 45.39 -10.21
C MET A 1 39.18 43.91 -10.53
N SER A 2 39.96 43.06 -9.87
CA SER A 2 40.14 41.66 -10.31
C SER A 2 38.85 40.86 -10.11
N SER A 3 38.55 40.01 -11.09
CA SER A 3 37.45 39.03 -11.08
C SER A 3 37.41 38.23 -9.77
N ASP A 4 38.58 37.95 -9.19
CA ASP A 4 38.75 37.17 -7.97
C ASP A 4 38.13 37.81 -6.73
N PHE A 5 38.14 39.15 -6.63
CA PHE A 5 37.52 39.85 -5.50
C PHE A 5 35.99 39.79 -5.57
N ILE A 6 35.43 39.86 -6.78
CA ILE A 6 33.99 39.72 -6.99
C ILE A 6 33.58 38.28 -6.70
N ASN A 7 34.33 37.29 -7.18
CA ASN A 7 34.04 35.87 -6.92
C ASN A 7 34.14 35.53 -5.42
N TYR A 8 35.11 36.09 -4.70
CA TYR A 8 35.24 35.89 -3.25
C TYR A 8 34.07 36.50 -2.46
N THR A 9 33.67 37.73 -2.80
CA THR A 9 32.55 38.41 -2.12
C THR A 9 31.21 37.73 -2.43
N PHE A 10 31.01 37.29 -3.68
CA PHE A 10 29.84 36.51 -4.07
C PHE A 10 29.81 35.13 -3.39
N GLY A 11 30.96 34.45 -3.31
CA GLY A 11 31.09 33.18 -2.61
C GLY A 11 30.72 33.30 -1.12
N LYS A 12 31.19 34.36 -0.46
CA LYS A 12 30.86 34.62 0.95
C LYS A 12 29.37 34.92 1.15
N LEU A 13 28.77 35.70 0.25
CA LEU A 13 27.33 35.99 0.27
C LEU A 13 26.47 34.72 0.09
N ILE A 14 26.87 33.82 -0.81
CA ILE A 14 26.19 32.54 -1.02
C ILE A 14 26.29 31.67 0.24
N GLU A 15 27.47 31.61 0.87
CA GLU A 15 27.68 30.84 2.11
C GLU A 15 26.83 31.39 3.27
N ASP A 16 26.71 32.71 3.39
CA ASP A 16 25.89 33.37 4.42
C ASP A 16 24.39 33.12 4.18
N ILE A 17 23.92 33.24 2.94
CA ILE A 17 22.53 32.91 2.56
C ILE A 17 22.25 31.43 2.86
N ARG A 18 23.20 30.55 2.50
CA ARG A 18 23.09 29.11 2.76
C ARG A 18 22.94 28.85 4.27
N ARG A 19 23.77 29.46 5.12
CA ARG A 19 23.65 29.31 6.58
C ARG A 19 22.28 29.73 7.11
N VAL A 20 21.77 30.87 6.67
CA VAL A 20 20.46 31.39 7.12
C VAL A 20 19.32 30.45 6.68
N VAL A 21 19.34 29.99 5.43
CA VAL A 21 18.32 29.09 4.89
C VAL A 21 18.37 27.73 5.57
N TYR A 22 19.56 27.12 5.71
CA TYR A 22 19.69 25.82 6.36
C TYR A 22 19.34 25.87 7.85
N ALA A 23 19.69 26.95 8.57
CA ALA A 23 19.30 27.10 9.98
C ALA A 23 17.78 27.19 10.13
N GLY A 24 17.10 27.97 9.26
CA GLY A 24 15.64 28.12 9.28
C GLY A 24 14.90 26.83 8.90
N VAL A 25 15.31 26.19 7.80
CA VAL A 25 14.69 24.95 7.30
C VAL A 25 14.94 23.78 8.26
N SER A 26 16.16 23.66 8.79
CA SER A 26 16.51 22.60 9.76
C SER A 26 15.70 22.72 11.05
N GLY A 27 15.47 23.94 11.55
CA GLY A 27 14.62 24.17 12.73
C GLY A 27 13.17 23.72 12.51
N MET A 28 12.56 24.10 11.38
CA MET A 28 11.19 23.69 11.05
C MET A 28 11.07 22.18 10.83
N VAL A 29 12.02 21.59 10.12
CA VAL A 29 12.04 20.14 9.86
C VAL A 29 12.23 19.37 11.17
N ASN A 30 13.12 19.82 12.05
CA ASN A 30 13.31 19.20 13.37
C ASN A 30 12.04 19.29 14.22
N GLU A 31 11.35 20.43 14.26
CA GLU A 31 10.10 20.55 15.02
C GLU A 31 9.00 19.59 14.51
N ILE A 32 8.90 19.41 13.19
CA ILE A 32 7.97 18.44 12.59
C ILE A 32 8.38 17.01 12.95
N ILE A 33 9.67 16.71 12.88
CA ILE A 33 10.24 15.41 13.22
C ILE A 33 9.94 15.07 14.69
N GLU A 34 10.19 15.99 15.63
CA GLU A 34 9.89 15.80 17.06
C GLU A 34 8.39 15.54 17.30
N LYS A 35 7.51 16.33 16.66
CA LYS A 35 6.06 16.13 16.76
C LYS A 35 5.64 14.76 16.22
N LYS A 36 6.26 14.31 15.12
CA LYS A 36 5.97 13.00 14.52
C LYS A 36 6.53 11.84 15.33
N PHE A 37 7.70 11.98 15.94
CA PHE A 37 8.23 11.00 16.87
C PHE A 37 7.32 10.84 18.09
N ALA A 38 6.85 11.95 18.68
CA ALA A 38 5.90 11.92 19.80
C ALA A 38 4.52 11.31 19.41
N GLU A 39 4.10 11.45 18.15
CA GLU A 39 2.91 10.77 17.62
C GLU A 39 3.16 9.26 17.48
N ILE A 40 4.33 8.86 16.98
CA ILE A 40 4.73 7.46 16.84
C ILE A 40 4.83 6.76 18.19
N GLU A 41 5.38 7.42 19.22
CA GLU A 41 5.46 6.87 20.58
C GLU A 41 4.06 6.60 21.16
N ARG A 42 3.13 7.56 21.04
CA ARG A 42 1.73 7.35 21.44
C ARG A 42 1.06 6.20 20.70
N ILE A 43 1.39 5.98 19.43
CA ILE A 43 0.86 4.84 18.67
C ILE A 43 1.46 3.53 19.19
N LYS A 44 2.76 3.50 19.50
CA LYS A 44 3.43 2.30 20.06
C LYS A 44 2.81 1.89 21.39
N GLU A 45 2.61 2.82 22.31
CA GLU A 45 1.98 2.54 23.62
C GLU A 45 0.59 1.91 23.46
N ARG A 46 -0.22 2.46 22.55
CA ARG A 46 -1.55 1.92 22.24
C ARG A 46 -1.49 0.51 21.64
N LEU A 47 -0.49 0.24 20.81
CA LEU A 47 -0.30 -1.10 20.24
C LEU A 47 0.14 -2.11 21.30
N GLU A 48 1.03 -1.73 22.22
CA GLU A 48 1.43 -2.57 23.35
C GLU A 48 0.24 -2.89 24.27
N GLU A 49 -0.64 -1.91 24.51
CA GLU A 49 -1.87 -2.12 25.26
C GLU A 49 -2.82 -3.11 24.56
N ILE A 50 -3.01 -2.94 23.24
CA ILE A 50 -3.82 -3.88 22.43
C ILE A 50 -3.21 -5.28 22.48
N GLU A 51 -1.89 -5.42 22.36
CA GLU A 51 -1.21 -6.71 22.48
C GLU A 51 -1.41 -7.35 23.85
N ARG A 52 -1.35 -6.57 24.93
CA ARG A 52 -1.61 -7.05 26.30
C ARG A 52 -3.03 -7.60 26.41
N ILE A 53 -4.03 -6.84 25.94
CA ILE A 53 -5.45 -7.26 25.94
C ILE A 53 -5.63 -8.56 25.15
N LEU A 54 -4.99 -8.68 23.98
CA LEU A 54 -5.05 -9.89 23.16
C LEU A 54 -4.38 -11.09 23.85
N ARG A 55 -3.29 -10.90 24.61
CA ARG A 55 -2.67 -11.98 25.41
C ARG A 55 -3.60 -12.45 26.53
N GLU A 56 -4.27 -11.54 27.22
CA GLU A 56 -5.24 -11.85 28.27
C GLU A 56 -6.46 -12.61 27.72
N GLN A 57 -6.99 -12.18 26.56
CA GLN A 57 -8.08 -12.88 25.89
C GLN A 57 -7.69 -14.29 25.40
N LYS A 58 -6.43 -14.49 24.99
CA LYS A 58 -5.89 -15.82 24.63
C LYS A 58 -5.71 -16.74 25.85
N GLY A 59 -5.52 -16.19 27.05
CA GLY A 59 -5.52 -16.95 28.31
C GLY A 59 -6.89 -17.54 28.70
N LEU A 60 -7.97 -17.10 28.06
CA LEU A 60 -9.32 -17.63 28.26
C LEU A 60 -9.67 -18.79 27.30
N VAL A 61 -8.77 -19.17 26.39
CA VAL A 61 -8.99 -20.22 25.37
C VAL A 61 -7.95 -21.34 25.52
N THR A 62 -7.84 -21.93 26.71
CA THR A 62 -7.06 -23.17 26.91
C THR A 62 -7.82 -24.19 27.77
N THR A 63 -8.86 -24.79 27.20
CA THR A 63 -9.28 -26.17 27.53
C THR A 63 -9.77 -26.88 26.27
N SER A 64 -8.85 -27.47 25.52
CA SER A 64 -9.05 -28.74 24.80
C SER A 64 -7.72 -29.21 24.22
N GLU A 65 -7.07 -30.03 25.03
CA GLU A 65 -6.14 -31.13 24.73
C GLU A 65 -5.77 -31.42 23.26
N GLY A 66 -4.49 -31.21 22.95
CA GLY A 66 -3.57 -32.29 22.56
C GLY A 66 -3.71 -32.96 21.18
N MET A 67 -2.71 -32.73 20.32
CA MET A 67 -2.07 -33.78 19.51
C MET A 67 -0.63 -33.38 19.17
N LYS A 68 0.32 -34.24 19.56
CA LYS A 68 1.75 -34.18 19.23
C LYS A 68 1.93 -34.86 17.87
N GLU A 69 2.70 -34.27 16.97
CA GLU A 69 3.43 -35.04 15.95
C GLU A 69 4.59 -34.23 15.38
N GLU A 70 5.76 -34.86 15.35
CA GLU A 70 7.03 -34.36 14.84
C GLU A 70 7.05 -34.42 13.31
N GLY A 71 7.55 -33.35 12.67
CA GLY A 71 8.35 -33.45 11.44
C GLY A 71 7.64 -33.78 10.12
N ASN A 72 7.13 -32.75 9.43
CA ASN A 72 7.49 -32.42 8.04
C ASN A 72 6.87 -31.04 7.71
N ILE A 73 7.67 -30.04 7.39
CA ILE A 73 7.16 -28.72 6.98
C ILE A 73 6.55 -28.88 5.57
N LYS A 74 5.26 -29.25 5.52
CA LYS A 74 4.41 -28.94 4.38
C LYS A 74 3.90 -27.53 4.60
N VAL A 75 4.29 -26.62 3.73
CA VAL A 75 3.81 -25.24 3.69
C VAL A 75 2.29 -25.29 3.54
N GLU A 76 1.56 -25.11 4.64
CA GLU A 76 0.12 -24.88 4.58
C GLU A 76 -0.10 -23.49 3.99
N GLU A 77 -0.47 -23.47 2.72
CA GLU A 77 -1.04 -22.30 2.07
C GLU A 77 -2.14 -21.73 2.98
N LYS A 78 -1.95 -20.50 3.45
CA LYS A 78 -3.02 -19.70 4.07
C LYS A 78 -4.25 -19.76 3.16
N THR A 79 -5.19 -20.63 3.47
CA THR A 79 -6.51 -20.63 2.88
C THR A 79 -7.20 -19.39 3.44
N VAL A 80 -7.04 -18.27 2.74
CA VAL A 80 -7.91 -17.11 2.94
C VAL A 80 -9.33 -17.65 2.84
N ASP A 81 -10.07 -17.63 3.96
CA ASP A 81 -11.47 -18.03 3.99
C ASP A 81 -12.24 -17.10 3.04
N LYS A 82 -12.36 -17.56 1.80
CA LYS A 82 -13.16 -16.92 0.78
C LYS A 82 -14.59 -17.20 1.21
N GLY A 83 -15.16 -16.27 1.98
CA GLY A 83 -16.49 -16.38 2.57
C GLY A 83 -17.55 -16.90 1.59
N ARG A 84 -18.71 -17.32 2.12
CA ARG A 84 -19.73 -17.98 1.30
C ARG A 84 -20.41 -17.02 0.32
N CYS A 85 -20.87 -17.56 -0.79
CA CYS A 85 -21.60 -16.82 -1.80
C CYS A 85 -22.86 -16.18 -1.20
N LEU A 86 -23.13 -14.92 -1.55
CA LEU A 86 -24.34 -14.17 -1.15
C LEU A 86 -25.64 -14.69 -1.79
N VAL A 87 -25.60 -15.81 -2.51
CA VAL A 87 -26.79 -16.38 -3.13
C VAL A 87 -27.35 -17.40 -2.15
N GLU A 88 -28.59 -17.19 -1.73
CA GLU A 88 -29.34 -18.11 -0.86
C GLU A 88 -29.22 -19.55 -1.39
N GLY A 89 -28.76 -20.46 -0.53
CA GLY A 89 -28.54 -21.87 -0.89
C GLY A 89 -27.24 -22.16 -1.66
N CYS A 90 -26.25 -21.25 -1.66
CA CYS A 90 -24.94 -21.48 -2.29
C CYS A 90 -23.77 -21.42 -1.30
N ASP A 91 -23.28 -22.58 -0.86
CA ASP A 91 -22.10 -22.69 0.02
C ASP A 91 -20.75 -22.67 -0.71
N LYS A 92 -20.72 -22.21 -1.97
CA LYS A 92 -19.48 -22.14 -2.74
C LYS A 92 -18.63 -20.93 -2.29
N PRO A 93 -17.29 -21.05 -2.32
CA PRO A 93 -16.41 -19.96 -1.92
C PRO A 93 -16.55 -18.76 -2.86
N VAL A 94 -16.49 -17.55 -2.29
CA VAL A 94 -16.56 -16.30 -3.05
C VAL A 94 -15.33 -16.13 -3.93
N LEU A 95 -15.57 -15.80 -5.20
CA LEU A 95 -14.55 -15.38 -6.14
C LEU A 95 -14.28 -13.88 -6.00
N SER A 96 -15.34 -13.06 -6.08
CA SER A 96 -15.26 -11.60 -6.05
C SER A 96 -16.67 -11.02 -5.86
N ARG A 97 -16.76 -9.81 -5.28
CA ARG A 97 -18.02 -9.07 -5.06
C ARG A 97 -19.08 -9.87 -4.29
N GLY A 98 -18.66 -10.79 -3.42
CA GLY A 98 -19.58 -11.63 -2.65
C GLY A 98 -20.24 -12.78 -3.44
N TYR A 99 -19.83 -13.03 -4.69
CA TYR A 99 -20.37 -14.13 -5.50
C TYR A 99 -19.32 -15.21 -5.77
N CYS A 100 -19.75 -16.47 -5.78
CA CYS A 100 -18.93 -17.59 -6.25
C CYS A 100 -18.64 -17.46 -7.75
N LYS A 101 -17.67 -18.23 -8.26
CA LYS A 101 -17.26 -18.20 -9.67
C LYS A 101 -18.45 -18.27 -10.63
N ASN A 102 -19.38 -19.19 -10.41
CA ASN A 102 -20.54 -19.38 -11.29
C ASN A 102 -21.49 -18.19 -11.23
N HIS A 103 -21.88 -17.74 -10.04
CA HIS A 103 -22.78 -16.61 -9.88
C HIS A 103 -22.15 -15.30 -10.37
N TYR A 104 -20.85 -15.10 -10.14
CA TYR A 104 -20.12 -13.96 -10.68
C TYR A 104 -20.20 -13.92 -12.22
N TYR A 105 -19.92 -15.02 -12.91
CA TYR A 105 -20.00 -15.05 -14.38
C TYR A 105 -21.43 -14.95 -14.90
N GLN A 106 -22.42 -15.52 -14.22
CA GLN A 106 -23.82 -15.36 -14.59
C GLN A 106 -24.26 -13.90 -14.47
N MET A 107 -23.96 -13.25 -13.34
CA MET A 107 -24.31 -11.84 -13.11
C MET A 107 -23.55 -10.91 -14.07
N LYS A 108 -22.28 -11.22 -14.37
CA LYS A 108 -21.48 -10.49 -15.37
C LYS A 108 -22.05 -10.61 -16.78
N ARG A 109 -22.49 -11.80 -17.20
CA ARG A 109 -23.13 -12.02 -18.51
C ARG A 109 -24.48 -11.31 -18.62
N LYS A 110 -25.23 -11.26 -17.52
CA LYS A 110 -26.50 -10.53 -17.44
C LYS A 110 -26.33 -9.01 -17.29
N GLY A 111 -25.09 -8.51 -17.23
CA GLY A 111 -24.80 -7.08 -17.07
C GLY A 111 -25.16 -6.50 -15.70
N LEU A 112 -25.52 -7.34 -14.72
CA LEU A 112 -25.97 -6.91 -13.39
C LEU A 112 -24.82 -6.46 -12.48
N LEU A 113 -23.59 -6.90 -12.78
CA LEU A 113 -22.40 -6.37 -12.14
C LEU A 113 -21.96 -5.14 -12.91
N GLY A 114 -22.29 -3.96 -12.39
CA GLY A 114 -21.87 -2.68 -12.95
C GLY A 114 -20.42 -2.72 -13.41
N ASN A 115 -20.22 -2.37 -14.69
CA ASN A 115 -18.91 -2.07 -15.21
C ASN A 115 -18.44 -0.83 -14.44
N LEU A 116 -17.41 -0.99 -13.61
CA LEU A 116 -16.72 0.20 -13.12
C LEU A 116 -16.10 0.83 -14.36
N ASP A 117 -16.52 2.04 -14.69
CA ASP A 117 -15.82 2.88 -15.66
C ASP A 117 -14.34 2.80 -15.29
N ARG A 118 -13.53 2.24 -16.19
CA ARG A 118 -12.08 2.19 -16.01
C ARG A 118 -11.61 3.64 -16.05
N LYS A 119 -11.61 4.34 -14.91
CA LYS A 119 -10.98 5.65 -14.72
C LYS A 119 -9.45 5.53 -14.72
N GLY A 120 -8.90 4.75 -15.64
CA GLY A 120 -7.49 4.80 -15.98
C GLY A 120 -7.35 5.78 -17.12
N ALA A 121 -6.76 6.94 -16.87
CA ALA A 121 -6.46 7.93 -17.90
C ALA A 121 -5.88 7.23 -19.14
N GLU A 122 -6.49 7.48 -20.31
CA GLU A 122 -6.09 6.93 -21.60
C GLU A 122 -4.72 7.51 -21.98
N LYS A 123 -3.65 7.06 -21.33
CA LYS A 123 -2.30 7.44 -21.70
C LYS A 123 -2.01 6.81 -23.07
N PRO A 124 -1.46 7.58 -24.02
CA PRO A 124 -1.01 7.00 -25.29
C PRO A 124 0.12 6.00 -25.04
N CYS A 125 0.28 5.07 -25.96
CA CYS A 125 1.38 4.13 -25.97
C CYS A 125 2.72 4.88 -26.02
N ALA A 126 3.67 4.48 -25.18
CA ALA A 126 5.03 5.02 -25.13
C ALA A 126 5.91 4.60 -26.32
N PHE A 127 5.35 3.87 -27.29
CA PHE A 127 6.07 3.45 -28.48
C PHE A 127 6.04 4.58 -29.50
N GLU A 128 7.19 4.92 -30.08
CA GLU A 128 7.29 6.03 -31.03
C GLU A 128 6.30 5.87 -32.20
N GLY A 129 5.49 6.91 -32.42
CA GLY A 129 4.46 6.89 -33.46
C GLY A 129 3.18 6.10 -33.13
N CYS A 130 3.01 5.59 -31.91
CA CYS A 130 1.82 4.86 -31.51
C CYS A 130 0.84 5.69 -30.66
N ASN A 131 -0.30 6.08 -31.25
CA ASN A 131 -1.36 6.80 -30.54
C ASN A 131 -2.43 5.91 -29.92
N LYS A 132 -2.19 4.59 -29.82
CA LYS A 132 -3.15 3.66 -29.22
C LYS A 132 -3.13 3.79 -27.68
N PRO A 133 -4.25 3.56 -26.99
CA PRO A 133 -4.28 3.61 -25.54
C PRO A 133 -3.37 2.53 -24.93
N ALA A 134 -2.58 2.93 -23.94
CA ALA A 134 -1.73 2.04 -23.16
C ALA A 134 -2.58 1.15 -22.26
N ILE A 135 -2.33 -0.16 -22.29
CA ILE A 135 -3.04 -1.16 -21.49
C ILE A 135 -2.25 -1.55 -20.23
N SER A 136 -0.93 -1.52 -20.28
CA SER A 136 -0.03 -1.93 -19.20
C SER A 136 1.38 -1.38 -19.46
N LYS A 137 2.10 -0.96 -18.41
CA LYS A 137 3.47 -0.41 -18.48
C LYS A 137 3.66 0.72 -19.52
N GLY A 138 2.60 1.46 -19.84
CA GLY A 138 2.65 2.50 -20.88
C GLY A 138 2.61 1.98 -22.32
N LEU A 139 2.36 0.69 -22.57
CA LEU A 139 2.35 0.09 -23.92
C LEU A 139 0.95 -0.38 -24.30
N CYS A 140 0.62 -0.32 -25.60
CA CYS A 140 -0.65 -0.82 -26.14
C CYS A 140 -0.62 -2.36 -26.32
N LYS A 141 -1.77 -2.96 -26.64
CA LYS A 141 -1.90 -4.42 -26.86
C LYS A 141 -0.90 -4.98 -27.88
N ASN A 142 -0.53 -4.20 -28.89
CA ASN A 142 0.39 -4.63 -29.94
C ASN A 142 1.86 -4.48 -29.53
N HIS A 143 2.17 -3.67 -28.51
CA HIS A 143 3.53 -3.40 -28.05
C HIS A 143 3.80 -3.97 -26.65
N TYR A 144 2.83 -4.64 -26.04
CA TYR A 144 2.96 -5.33 -24.75
C TYR A 144 3.35 -6.82 -24.91
N TYR A 145 3.73 -7.24 -26.13
CA TYR A 145 4.17 -8.60 -26.46
C TYR A 145 5.69 -8.70 -26.54
#